data_AF-A0A928ZZK7-F1
#
_entry.id   AF-A0A928ZZK7-F1
#
_cell.length_a   1.000
_cell.length_b   1.000
_cell.length_c   1.000
_cell.angle_alpha   90.00
_cell.angle_beta   90.00
_cell.angle_gamma   90.00
#
_symmetry.space_group_name_H-M   'P 1'
#
loop_
_entity.id
_entity.type
_entity.pdbx_description
1 polymer ?
#
loop_
_entity_poly.entity_id
_entity_poly.type
_entity_poly.pdbx_seq_one_letter_code
_entity_poly.pdbx_strand_id
1 'polypeptide(L)'
;MFLDSPLPDFQGVFATATAAADLVVENEAIEENLRQFLLVLSVSLGVATLSRVVSWLRNIPYTLLLLLVGLGLAVLDVRLVNLSPELILFIFLPPLLFEAAWNIKWENLKRDWVPIVLYAIIGVVICVGGLFWGLSNVAGASLATALLVGAGLSAT
;
A
#
# COMPACT_ATOMS: atom_id res chain seq x y z
N MET A 1 38.52 58.56 25.98
CA MET A 1 38.03 58.21 24.63
C MET A 1 38.09 56.70 24.39
N PHE A 2 37.71 55.84 25.36
CA PHE A 2 37.79 54.37 25.17
C PHE A 2 36.78 53.56 26.02
N LEU A 3 35.63 54.13 26.44
CA LEU A 3 34.61 53.41 27.21
C LEU A 3 33.22 53.57 26.59
N ASP A 4 33.09 53.33 25.29
CA ASP A 4 31.79 53.20 24.62
C ASP A 4 31.87 52.29 23.39
N SER A 5 32.47 51.10 23.55
CA SER A 5 32.36 50.04 22.55
C SER A 5 31.09 49.24 22.83
N PRO A 6 30.12 49.18 21.90
CA PRO A 6 28.88 48.44 22.11
C PRO A 6 29.20 46.95 22.33
N LEU A 7 28.57 46.36 23.35
CA LEU A 7 28.72 44.93 23.65
C LEU A 7 28.32 44.11 22.40
N PRO A 8 29.09 43.06 22.04
CA PRO A 8 28.79 42.24 20.87
C PRO A 8 27.38 41.63 20.98
N ASP A 9 26.58 41.79 19.92
CA ASP A 9 25.21 41.30 19.85
C ASP A 9 25.20 39.77 19.69
N PHE A 10 25.28 39.07 20.82
CA PHE A 10 25.31 37.62 20.86
C PHE A 10 23.99 36.98 20.39
N GLN A 11 22.87 37.72 20.35
CA GLN A 11 21.58 37.16 19.93
C GLN A 11 21.59 36.73 18.47
N GLY A 12 22.22 37.50 17.58
CA GLY A 12 22.36 37.12 16.17
C GLY A 12 23.24 35.88 15.97
N VAL A 13 24.25 35.69 16.81
CA VAL A 13 25.14 34.51 16.75
C VAL A 13 24.40 33.25 17.20
N PHE A 14 23.62 33.33 18.28
CA PHE A 14 22.79 32.20 18.74
C PHE A 14 21.66 31.88 17.75
N ALA A 15 21.02 32.88 17.13
CA ALA A 15 20.01 32.68 16.09
C ALA A 15 20.59 31.97 14.85
N THR A 16 21.80 32.36 14.42
CA THR A 16 22.49 31.71 13.28
C THR A 16 22.90 30.28 13.62
N ALA A 17 23.34 30.01 14.84
CA ALA A 17 23.68 28.66 15.31
C ALA A 17 22.46 27.73 15.41
N THR A 18 21.31 28.26 15.87
CA THR A 18 20.04 27.51 15.91
C THR A 18 19.56 27.17 14.49
N ALA A 19 19.63 28.12 13.56
CA ALA A 19 19.22 27.89 12.16
C ALA A 19 20.12 26.85 11.46
N ALA A 20 21.42 26.86 11.73
CA ALA A 20 22.34 25.83 11.21
C ALA A 20 22.04 24.43 11.79
N ALA A 21 21.67 24.34 13.07
CA ALA A 21 21.27 23.08 13.69
C ALA A 21 19.95 22.55 13.13
N ASP A 22 18.96 23.42 12.89
CA ASP A 22 17.68 23.04 12.29
C ASP A 22 17.84 22.49 10.86
N LEU A 23 18.72 23.10 10.05
CA LEU A 23 19.01 22.60 8.69
C LEU A 23 19.75 21.26 8.68
N VAL A 24 20.62 21.01 9.67
CA VAL A 24 21.30 19.72 9.82
C VAL A 24 20.32 18.64 10.27
N VAL A 25 19.44 18.95 11.23
CA VAL A 25 18.41 18.02 11.72
C VAL A 25 17.36 17.72 10.65
N GLU A 26 16.90 18.71 9.87
CA GLU A 26 15.99 18.47 8.73
C GLU A 26 16.63 17.56 7.67
N ASN A 27 17.91 17.77 7.34
CA ASN A 27 18.58 17.00 6.30
C ASN A 27 18.82 15.55 6.72
N GLU A 28 19.22 15.30 7.97
CA GLU A 28 19.35 13.94 8.50
C GLU A 28 17.99 13.21 8.53
N ALA A 29 16.92 13.90 8.91
CA ALA A 29 15.57 13.33 8.91
C ALA A 29 15.09 13.01 7.47
N ILE A 30 15.38 13.87 6.49
CA ILE A 30 15.02 13.63 5.09
C ILE A 30 15.83 12.46 4.53
N GLU A 31 17.13 12.38 4.81
CA GLU A 31 17.99 11.29 4.36
C GLU A 31 17.52 9.94 4.93
N GLU A 32 17.15 9.88 6.21
CA GLU A 32 16.67 8.66 6.85
C GLU A 32 15.33 8.19 6.25
N ASN A 33 14.38 9.10 6.05
CA ASN A 33 13.10 8.78 5.40
C ASN A 33 13.29 8.30 3.95
N LEU A 34 14.15 8.97 3.18
CA LEU A 34 14.49 8.57 1.82
C LEU A 34 15.16 7.20 1.80
N ARG A 35 16.04 6.91 2.75
CA ARG A 35 16.73 5.62 2.86
C ARG A 35 15.76 4.49 3.19
N GLN A 36 14.81 4.72 4.10
CA GLN A 36 13.77 3.76 4.43
C GLN A 36 12.83 3.50 3.25
N PHE A 37 12.40 4.55 2.56
CA PHE A 37 11.60 4.44 1.34
C PHE A 37 12.35 3.67 0.25
N LEU A 38 13.61 4.04 -0.04
CA LEU A 38 14.43 3.36 -1.04
C LEU A 38 14.68 1.88 -0.70
N LEU A 39 14.84 1.53 0.58
CA LEU A 39 14.96 0.13 1.00
C LEU A 39 13.68 -0.66 0.72
N VAL A 40 12.51 -0.12 1.05
CA VAL A 40 11.22 -0.77 0.77
C VAL A 40 11.02 -0.96 -0.73
N LEU A 41 11.32 0.07 -1.51
CA LEU A 41 11.21 0.04 -2.96
C LEU A 41 12.19 -0.96 -3.58
N SER A 42 13.44 -1.01 -3.09
CA SER A 42 14.46 -1.96 -3.55
C SER A 42 14.09 -3.41 -3.24
N VAL A 43 13.59 -3.70 -2.04
CA VAL A 43 13.12 -5.05 -1.66
C VAL A 43 11.90 -5.46 -2.48
N SER A 44 10.91 -4.57 -2.61
CA SER A 44 9.70 -4.84 -3.41
C SER A 44 10.02 -5.11 -4.88
N LEU A 45 10.87 -4.27 -5.48
CA LEU A 45 11.31 -4.43 -6.87
C LEU A 45 12.19 -5.67 -7.04
N GLY A 46 13.05 -5.97 -6.07
CA GLY A 46 13.86 -7.19 -6.03
C GLY A 46 13.00 -8.45 -6.06
N VAL A 47 11.94 -8.52 -5.23
CA VAL A 47 11.00 -9.64 -5.23
C VAL A 47 10.24 -9.74 -6.55
N ALA A 48 9.76 -8.60 -7.09
CA ALA A 48 9.03 -8.57 -8.36
C ALA A 48 9.89 -9.02 -9.56
N THR A 49 11.14 -8.56 -9.62
CA THR A 49 12.08 -8.90 -10.70
C THR A 49 12.61 -10.32 -10.57
N LEU A 50 12.95 -10.78 -9.36
CA LEU A 50 13.40 -12.15 -9.12
C LEU A 50 12.31 -13.16 -9.52
N SER A 51 11.05 -12.86 -9.20
CA SER A 51 9.90 -13.66 -9.64
C SER A 51 9.73 -13.71 -11.16
N ARG A 52 10.23 -12.72 -11.90
CA ARG A 52 10.16 -12.68 -13.37
C ARG A 52 11.35 -13.40 -14.04
N VAL A 53 12.50 -13.45 -13.37
CA VAL A 53 13.75 -13.99 -13.92
C VAL A 53 13.89 -15.50 -13.68
N VAL A 54 13.37 -16.02 -12.56
CA VAL A 54 13.49 -17.46 -12.24
C VAL A 54 12.55 -18.29 -13.14
N SER A 55 13.12 -18.88 -14.18
CA SER A 55 12.36 -19.61 -15.23
C SER A 55 11.62 -20.86 -14.74
N TRP A 56 11.99 -21.45 -13.61
CA TRP A 56 11.28 -22.59 -13.00
C TRP A 56 9.94 -22.17 -12.39
N LEU A 57 9.86 -20.91 -11.95
CA LEU A 57 8.69 -20.26 -11.36
C LEU A 57 7.71 -19.70 -12.42
N ARG A 58 8.12 -19.68 -13.70
CA ARG A 58 7.35 -19.10 -14.82
C ARG A 58 6.01 -19.82 -15.09
N ASN A 59 5.89 -21.09 -14.72
CA ASN A 59 4.66 -21.88 -14.92
C ASN A 59 3.62 -21.68 -13.82
N ILE A 60 3.97 -20.99 -12.73
CA ILE A 60 3.07 -20.75 -11.58
C ILE A 60 2.69 -19.26 -11.60
N PRO A 61 1.40 -18.90 -11.45
CA PRO A 61 0.98 -17.50 -11.46
C PRO A 61 1.66 -16.69 -10.36
N TYR A 62 2.05 -15.46 -10.70
CA TYR A 62 2.79 -14.54 -9.83
C TYR A 62 2.15 -14.38 -8.44
N THR A 63 0.82 -14.32 -8.39
CA THR A 63 0.05 -14.20 -7.14
C THR A 63 0.28 -15.37 -6.19
N LEU A 64 0.41 -16.62 -6.69
CA LEU A 64 0.64 -17.79 -5.85
C LEU A 64 2.08 -17.83 -5.31
N LEU A 65 3.06 -17.41 -6.11
CA LEU A 65 4.44 -17.24 -5.63
C LEU A 65 4.50 -16.25 -4.49
N LEU A 66 3.91 -15.07 -4.67
CA LEU A 66 3.90 -14.02 -3.66
C LEU A 66 3.24 -14.49 -2.36
N LEU A 67 2.12 -15.21 -2.48
CA LEU A 67 1.44 -15.83 -1.34
C LEU A 67 2.37 -16.81 -0.60
N LEU A 68 3.06 -17.71 -1.31
CA LEU A 68 3.96 -18.69 -0.70
C LEU A 68 5.19 -18.06 -0.06
N VAL A 69 5.79 -17.05 -0.71
CA VAL A 69 6.93 -16.32 -0.15
C VAL A 69 6.50 -15.57 1.12
N GLY A 70 5.37 -14.86 1.07
CA GLY A 70 4.82 -14.16 2.24
C GLY A 70 4.48 -15.12 3.38
N LEU A 71 3.90 -16.27 3.06
CA LEU A 71 3.62 -17.34 4.03
C LEU A 71 4.90 -17.89 4.65
N GLY A 72 5.94 -18.14 3.85
CA GLY A 72 7.23 -18.62 4.33
C GLY A 72 7.92 -17.62 5.27
N LEU A 73 7.93 -16.33 4.91
CA LEU A 73 8.46 -15.26 5.77
C LEU A 73 7.69 -15.14 7.08
N ALA A 74 6.36 -15.26 7.04
CA ALA A 74 5.52 -15.23 8.24
C ALA A 74 5.79 -16.42 9.18
N VAL A 75 5.99 -17.63 8.64
CA VAL A 75 6.34 -18.83 9.42
C VAL A 75 7.72 -18.72 10.06
N LEU A 76 8.66 -18.03 9.40
CA LEU A 76 10.02 -17.80 9.90
C LEU A 76 10.11 -16.58 10.85
N ASP A 77 8.98 -15.97 11.22
CA ASP A 77 8.84 -14.75 12.04
C ASP A 77 9.72 -13.57 11.57
N VAL A 78 10.04 -13.53 10.26
CA VAL A 78 10.84 -12.45 9.69
C VAL A 78 9.90 -11.27 9.41
N ARG A 79 9.62 -10.47 10.44
CA ARG A 79 8.85 -9.23 10.32
C ARG A 79 9.71 -8.14 9.73
N LEU A 80 9.83 -8.11 8.39
CA LEU A 80 10.54 -7.03 7.71
C LEU A 80 9.84 -5.67 7.93
N VAL A 81 8.50 -5.64 7.96
CA VAL A 81 7.72 -4.41 8.15
C VAL A 81 6.34 -4.74 8.74
N ASN A 82 5.93 -4.04 9.81
CA ASN A 82 4.53 -4.00 10.27
C ASN A 82 3.82 -2.83 9.58
N LEU A 83 3.32 -3.02 8.35
CA LEU A 83 2.41 -2.06 7.73
C LEU A 83 0.97 -2.38 8.13
N SER A 84 0.22 -1.39 8.61
CA SER A 84 -1.23 -1.55 8.79
C SER A 84 -1.88 -1.82 7.43
N PRO A 85 -2.78 -2.81 7.31
CA PRO A 85 -3.54 -3.05 6.09
C PRO A 85 -4.24 -1.80 5.55
N GLU A 86 -4.69 -0.91 6.44
CA GLU A 86 -5.37 0.33 6.10
C GLU A 86 -4.45 1.31 5.36
N LEU A 87 -3.18 1.41 5.78
CA LEU A 87 -2.18 2.25 5.11
C LEU A 87 -1.87 1.73 3.70
N ILE A 88 -1.77 0.41 3.54
CA ILE A 88 -1.56 -0.22 2.23
C ILE A 88 -2.75 0.12 1.32
N LEU A 89 -3.98 -0.12 1.77
CA LEU A 89 -5.17 0.22 0.99
C LEU A 89 -5.19 1.72 0.65
N PHE A 90 -4.91 2.60 1.61
CA PHE A 90 -4.96 4.05 1.37
C PHE A 90 -3.92 4.54 0.36
N ILE A 91 -2.73 3.94 0.35
CA ILE A 91 -1.64 4.30 -0.56
C ILE A 91 -1.84 3.69 -1.95
N PHE A 92 -2.24 2.42 -2.03
CA PHE A 92 -2.29 1.67 -3.30
C PHE A 92 -3.65 1.72 -4.00
N LEU A 93 -4.77 1.82 -3.27
CA LEU A 93 -6.11 1.77 -3.86
C LEU A 93 -6.36 2.96 -4.81
N PRO A 94 -6.04 4.22 -4.46
CA PRO A 94 -6.25 5.34 -5.38
C PRO A 94 -5.51 5.20 -6.73
N PRO A 95 -4.19 4.93 -6.79
CA PRO A 95 -3.50 4.76 -8.05
C PRO A 95 -3.96 3.50 -8.81
N LEU A 96 -4.23 2.38 -8.13
CA LEU A 96 -4.73 1.16 -8.79
C LEU A 96 -6.10 1.36 -9.43
N LEU A 97 -7.04 2.00 -8.73
CA LEU A 97 -8.37 2.30 -9.29
C LEU A 97 -8.25 3.28 -10.47
N PHE A 98 -7.37 4.27 -10.37
CA PHE A 98 -7.15 5.23 -11.45
C PHE A 98 -6.54 4.54 -12.69
N GLU A 99 -5.50 3.72 -12.51
CA GLU A 99 -4.87 2.96 -13.60
C GLU A 99 -5.90 2.04 -14.29
N ALA A 100 -6.68 1.30 -13.50
CA ALA A 100 -7.73 0.43 -14.02
C ALA A 100 -8.77 1.21 -14.82
N ALA A 101 -9.26 2.34 -14.29
CA ALA A 101 -10.23 3.19 -14.98
C ALA A 101 -9.65 3.81 -16.26
N TRP A 102 -8.39 4.23 -16.23
CA TRP A 102 -7.70 4.84 -17.37
C TRP A 102 -7.42 3.84 -18.50
N ASN A 103 -7.14 2.58 -18.16
CA ASN A 103 -6.88 1.53 -19.14
C ASN A 103 -8.16 0.99 -19.82
N ILE A 104 -9.36 1.35 -19.35
CA ILE A 104 -10.63 0.94 -19.95
C ILE A 104 -10.88 1.68 -21.27
N LYS A 105 -11.16 0.92 -22.33
CA LYS A 105 -11.57 1.47 -23.63
C LYS A 105 -13.01 1.98 -23.58
N TRP A 106 -13.18 3.30 -23.71
CA TRP A 106 -14.49 3.96 -23.63
C TRP A 106 -15.53 3.42 -24.62
N GLU A 107 -15.12 3.07 -25.84
CA GLU A 107 -16.03 2.51 -26.86
C GLU A 107 -16.63 1.16 -26.43
N ASN A 108 -15.80 0.26 -25.88
CA ASN A 108 -16.26 -1.04 -25.37
C ASN A 108 -17.19 -0.85 -24.17
N LEU A 109 -16.86 0.07 -23.27
CA LEU A 109 -17.67 0.36 -22.08
C LEU A 109 -19.06 0.84 -22.47
N LYS A 110 -19.18 1.74 -23.46
CA LYS A 110 -20.48 2.21 -23.96
C LYS A 110 -21.28 1.11 -24.65
N ARG A 111 -20.62 0.28 -25.47
CA ARG A 111 -21.28 -0.83 -26.17
C ARG A 111 -21.83 -1.87 -25.20
N ASP A 112 -21.06 -2.19 -24.17
CA ASP A 112 -21.31 -3.30 -23.25
C ASP A 112 -21.78 -2.81 -21.85
N TRP A 113 -22.29 -1.57 -21.73
CA TRP A 113 -22.64 -0.97 -20.43
C TRP A 113 -23.72 -1.74 -19.68
N VAL A 114 -24.72 -2.26 -20.39
CA VAL A 114 -25.84 -3.02 -19.79
C VAL A 114 -25.35 -4.28 -19.06
N PRO A 115 -24.62 -5.21 -19.69
CA PRO A 115 -24.09 -6.37 -18.98
C PRO A 115 -23.10 -5.96 -17.88
N ILE A 116 -22.29 -4.92 -18.08
CA ILE A 116 -21.34 -4.46 -17.05
C ILE A 116 -22.06 -4.03 -15.78
N VAL A 117 -23.09 -3.17 -15.88
CA VAL A 117 -23.87 -2.74 -14.71
C VAL A 117 -24.63 -3.90 -14.09
N LEU A 118 -25.16 -4.81 -14.92
CA LEU A 118 -25.86 -6.00 -14.44
C LEU A 118 -24.94 -6.88 -13.57
N TYR A 119 -23.72 -7.16 -14.04
CA TYR A 119 -22.74 -7.93 -13.27
C TYR A 119 -22.26 -7.18 -12.02
N ALA A 120 -22.00 -5.88 -12.15
CA ALA A 120 -21.51 -5.05 -11.04
C ALA A 120 -22.53 -4.94 -9.89
N ILE A 121 -23.83 -4.96 -10.19
CA ILE A 121 -24.88 -4.88 -9.16
C ILE A 121 -25.41 -6.26 -8.82
N ILE A 122 -26.09 -6.92 -9.77
CA ILE A 122 -26.80 -8.18 -9.51
C ILE A 122 -25.80 -9.30 -9.25
N GLY A 123 -24.73 -9.38 -10.04
CA GLY A 123 -23.68 -10.39 -9.86
C GLY A 123 -23.06 -10.30 -8.47
N VAL A 124 -22.69 -9.10 -8.03
CA VAL A 124 -22.12 -8.87 -6.68
C VAL A 124 -23.12 -9.23 -5.58
N VAL A 125 -24.39 -8.82 -5.67
CA VAL A 125 -25.41 -9.17 -4.68
C VAL A 125 -25.59 -10.69 -4.56
N ILE A 126 -25.57 -11.41 -5.70
CA ILE A 126 -25.65 -12.87 -5.71
C ILE A 126 -24.40 -13.48 -5.07
N CYS A 127 -23.20 -13.01 -5.40
CA CYS A 127 -21.95 -13.51 -4.82
C CYS A 127 -21.91 -13.31 -3.30
N VAL A 128 -22.23 -12.10 -2.83
CA VAL A 128 -22.27 -11.76 -1.39
C VAL A 128 -23.33 -12.60 -0.68
N GLY A 129 -24.54 -12.71 -1.24
CA GLY A 129 -25.63 -13.51 -0.67
C GLY A 129 -25.30 -15.00 -0.62
N GLY A 130 -24.66 -15.53 -1.67
CA GLY A 130 -24.21 -16.92 -1.74
C GLY A 130 -23.13 -17.22 -0.70
N LEU A 131 -22.14 -16.33 -0.56
CA LEU A 131 -21.11 -16.46 0.48
C LEU A 131 -21.69 -16.33 1.88
N PHE A 132 -22.60 -15.38 2.11
CA PHE A 132 -23.31 -15.24 3.36
C PHE A 132 -24.06 -16.52 3.74
N TRP A 133 -24.84 -17.07 2.80
CA TRP A 133 -25.58 -18.31 3.01
C TRP A 133 -24.64 -19.47 3.34
N GLY A 134 -23.56 -19.63 2.56
CA GLY A 134 -22.58 -20.70 2.77
C GLY A 134 -21.89 -20.61 4.13
N LEU A 135 -21.36 -19.44 4.48
CA LEU A 135 -20.63 -19.24 5.74
C LEU A 135 -21.55 -19.34 6.96
N SER A 136 -22.76 -18.77 6.90
CA SER A 136 -23.69 -18.81 8.02
C SER A 136 -24.17 -20.23 8.31
N ASN A 137 -24.42 -21.05 7.28
CA ASN A 137 -24.95 -22.41 7.47
C ASN A 137 -23.86 -23.45 7.75
N VAL A 138 -22.67 -23.33 7.15
CA VAL A 138 -21.61 -24.34 7.28
C VAL A 138 -20.67 -24.04 8.45
N ALA A 139 -20.31 -22.77 8.64
CA ALA A 139 -19.32 -22.37 9.65
C ALA A 139 -19.95 -21.73 10.90
N GLY A 140 -21.26 -21.52 10.92
CA GLY A 140 -21.95 -20.82 12.03
C GLY A 140 -21.47 -19.38 12.22
N ALA A 141 -20.95 -18.75 11.16
CA ALA A 141 -20.36 -17.42 11.23
C ALA A 141 -21.44 -16.36 11.52
N SER A 142 -21.05 -15.33 12.30
CA SER A 142 -21.91 -14.16 12.52
C SER A 142 -22.23 -13.45 11.21
N LEU A 143 -23.42 -12.83 11.14
CA LEU A 143 -23.90 -12.11 9.96
C LEU A 143 -22.91 -11.04 9.50
N ALA A 144 -22.30 -10.31 10.43
CA ALA A 144 -21.32 -9.28 10.12
C ALA A 144 -20.07 -9.87 9.42
N THR A 145 -19.54 -10.97 9.95
CA THR A 145 -18.35 -11.63 9.38
C THR A 145 -18.64 -12.21 8.00
N ALA A 146 -19.79 -12.87 7.84
CA ALA A 146 -20.18 -13.48 6.59
C ALA A 146 -20.40 -12.43 5.47
N LEU A 147 -21.02 -11.29 5.81
CA LEU A 147 -21.16 -10.17 4.88
C LEU A 147 -19.84 -9.48 4.56
N LEU A 148 -18.95 -9.31 5.54
CA LEU A 148 -17.63 -8.70 5.34
C LEU A 148 -16.78 -9.54 4.38
N VAL A 149 -16.71 -10.85 4.62
CA VAL A 149 -16.00 -11.80 3.74
C VAL A 149 -16.66 -11.84 2.36
N GLY A 150 -18.00 -11.86 2.30
CA GLY A 150 -18.76 -11.82 1.06
C GLY A 150 -18.43 -10.60 0.22
N ALA A 151 -18.46 -9.41 0.82
CA ALA A 151 -18.17 -8.15 0.15
C ALA A 151 -16.71 -8.08 -0.33
N GLY A 152 -15.75 -8.51 0.51
CA GLY A 152 -14.33 -8.49 0.16
C GLY A 152 -13.96 -9.44 -0.98
N LEU A 153 -14.54 -10.64 -1.01
CA LEU A 153 -14.24 -11.66 -2.03
C LEU A 153 -15.01 -11.48 -3.34
N SER A 154 -16.11 -10.72 -3.33
CA SER A 154 -16.91 -10.48 -4.54
C SER A 154 -16.29 -9.46 -5.50
N ALA A 155 -15.25 -8.74 -5.08
CA ALA A 155 -14.52 -7.82 -5.94
C ALA A 155 -13.57 -8.61 -6.87
N THR A 156 -13.76 -8.47 -8.18
CA THR A 156 -12.92 -9.08 -9.24
C THR A 156 -12.67 -8.10 -10.37
#